data_AF-A0A953DXW5-F1
#
_entry.id   AF-A0A953DXW5-F1
#
_cell.length_a   1.000
_cell.length_b   1.000
_cell.length_c   1.000
_cell.angle_alpha   90.00
_cell.angle_beta   90.00
_cell.angle_gamma   90.00
#
_symmetry.space_group_name_H-M   'P 1'
#
loop_
_entity.id
_entity.type
_entity.pdbx_description
1 polymer ?
#
loop_
_entity_poly.entity_id
_entity_poly.type
_entity_poly.pdbx_seq_one_letter_code
_entity_poly.pdbx_strand_id
1 'polypeptide(L)'
;MIGAGTPQDPRRPLHTPADEAQLQQLDRRQAKMLGFSYIVSDDGQYALVEFVASDRSAFAELLADPTIKKFEKGRAKREDIEREFRRYRRQFNLSDFGASVQ
;
A
#
# COMPACT_ATOMS: atom_id res chain seq x y z
N MET A 1 3.34 -10.36 4.58
CA MET A 1 2.38 -10.86 3.54
C MET A 1 1.40 -11.83 4.20
N ILE A 2 0.21 -12.03 3.64
CA ILE A 2 -0.79 -13.03 4.07
C ILE A 2 -1.27 -13.87 2.88
N GLY A 3 -1.93 -14.99 3.15
CA GLY A 3 -2.51 -15.90 2.14
C GLY A 3 -1.62 -17.09 1.78
N ALA A 4 -2.24 -18.22 1.43
CA ALA A 4 -1.58 -19.49 1.14
C ALA A 4 -0.83 -19.52 -0.20
N GLY A 5 -1.14 -18.59 -1.11
CA GLY A 5 -0.60 -18.57 -2.48
C GLY A 5 -1.36 -19.47 -3.45
N THR A 6 -2.57 -19.90 -3.10
CA THR A 6 -3.47 -20.62 -4.01
C THR A 6 -4.33 -19.63 -4.80
N PRO A 7 -4.96 -20.04 -5.91
CA PRO A 7 -5.90 -19.17 -6.62
C PRO A 7 -7.05 -18.66 -5.73
N GLN A 8 -7.47 -19.46 -4.74
CA GLN A 8 -8.54 -19.11 -3.80
C GLN A 8 -8.04 -18.29 -2.60
N ASP A 9 -6.75 -18.29 -2.31
CA ASP A 9 -6.13 -17.50 -1.25
C ASP A 9 -4.75 -16.99 -1.68
N PRO A 10 -4.71 -15.97 -2.56
CA PRO A 10 -3.47 -15.47 -3.12
C PRO A 10 -2.62 -14.76 -2.06
N ARG A 11 -1.30 -14.85 -2.22
CA ARG A 11 -0.37 -14.08 -1.38
C ARG A 11 -0.54 -12.59 -1.66
N ARG A 12 -0.83 -11.82 -0.61
CA ARG A 12 -1.10 -10.38 -0.71
C ARG A 12 -0.60 -9.60 0.52
N PRO A 13 -0.44 -8.27 0.44
CA PRO A 13 -0.17 -7.45 1.60
C PRO A 13 -1.24 -7.63 2.69
N LEU A 14 -0.85 -7.46 3.97
CA LEU A 14 -1.79 -7.57 5.10
C LEU A 14 -2.98 -6.61 4.93
N HIS A 15 -2.69 -5.37 4.54
CA HIS A 15 -3.69 -4.32 4.34
C HIS A 15 -4.13 -4.21 2.88
N THR A 16 -4.48 -5.32 2.23
CA THR A 16 -5.05 -5.23 0.88
C THR A 16 -6.48 -4.69 1.00
N PRO A 17 -6.88 -3.62 0.27
CA PRO A 17 -8.28 -3.22 0.21
C PRO A 17 -9.11 -4.44 -0.18
N ALA A 18 -10.28 -4.58 0.42
CA ALA A 18 -11.18 -5.69 0.18
C ALA A 18 -11.29 -6.00 -1.33
N ASP A 19 -11.34 -7.28 -1.71
CA ASP A 19 -11.39 -7.70 -3.12
C ASP A 19 -12.48 -6.91 -3.89
N GLU A 20 -12.30 -6.70 -5.19
CA GLU A 20 -13.28 -5.97 -6.03
C GLU A 20 -14.73 -6.45 -5.85
N ALA A 21 -14.93 -7.74 -5.52
CA ALA A 21 -16.24 -8.30 -5.19
C ALA A 21 -16.86 -7.70 -3.90
N GLN A 22 -16.06 -7.36 -2.91
CA GLN A 22 -16.48 -6.65 -1.69
C GLN A 22 -16.56 -5.13 -1.91
N LEU A 23 -15.71 -4.56 -2.77
CA LEU A 23 -15.79 -3.13 -3.15
C LEU A 23 -17.07 -2.79 -3.93
N GLN A 24 -17.66 -3.74 -4.66
CA GLN A 24 -18.97 -3.55 -5.30
C GLN A 24 -20.13 -3.42 -4.29
N GLN A 25 -19.99 -3.97 -3.08
CA GLN A 25 -20.98 -3.85 -2.00
C GLN A 25 -20.72 -2.64 -1.09
N LEU A 26 -19.47 -2.17 -1.02
CA LEU A 26 -19.12 -0.91 -0.36
C LEU A 26 -19.52 0.25 -1.27
N ASP A 27 -20.80 0.59 -1.15
CA ASP A 27 -21.48 1.75 -1.71
C ASP A 27 -20.52 2.91 -2.04
N ARG A 28 -20.63 3.43 -3.28
CA ARG A 28 -19.80 4.49 -3.89
C ARG A 28 -19.68 5.80 -3.09
N ARG A 29 -20.26 5.85 -1.89
CA ARG A 29 -20.19 6.92 -0.88
C ARG A 29 -19.09 6.71 0.18
N GLN A 30 -18.51 5.50 0.30
CA GLN A 30 -17.51 5.15 1.32
C GLN A 30 -16.12 4.79 0.77
N ALA A 31 -15.98 4.59 -0.54
CA ALA A 31 -14.68 4.33 -1.16
C ALA A 31 -13.81 5.61 -1.18
N LYS A 32 -13.25 5.96 -0.02
CA LYS A 32 -12.28 7.06 0.10
C LYS A 32 -10.94 6.70 -0.55
N MET A 33 -10.70 5.42 -0.83
CA MET A 33 -9.49 4.93 -1.49
C MET A 33 -9.60 5.12 -3.01
N LEU A 34 -8.75 5.98 -3.57
CA LEU A 34 -8.65 6.29 -4.99
C LEU A 34 -7.72 5.34 -5.74
N GLY A 35 -6.80 4.68 -5.03
CA GLY A 35 -5.79 3.84 -5.66
C GLY A 35 -5.07 2.97 -4.65
N PHE A 36 -4.65 1.81 -5.13
CA PHE A 36 -3.84 0.85 -4.39
C PHE A 36 -2.88 0.19 -5.36
N SER A 37 -1.60 0.17 -5.01
CA SER A 37 -0.60 -0.62 -5.71
C SER A 37 0.40 -1.17 -4.72
N TYR A 38 1.03 -2.29 -5.05
CA TYR A 38 2.06 -2.87 -4.21
C TYR A 38 3.15 -3.52 -5.04
N ILE A 39 4.34 -3.57 -4.45
CA ILE A 39 5.52 -4.25 -4.99
C ILE A 39 6.01 -5.20 -3.92
N VAL A 40 6.15 -6.46 -4.28
CA VAL A 40 6.69 -7.49 -3.37
C VAL A 40 8.18 -7.24 -3.17
N SER A 41 8.66 -7.39 -1.93
CA SER A 41 10.08 -7.30 -1.60
C SER A 41 10.89 -8.41 -2.26
N ASP A 42 12.21 -8.21 -2.35
CA ASP A 42 13.13 -9.19 -2.97
C ASP A 42 13.11 -10.56 -2.26
N ASP A 43 12.81 -10.58 -0.96
CA ASP A 43 12.69 -11.80 -0.14
C ASP A 43 11.27 -12.41 -0.12
N GLY A 44 10.29 -11.74 -0.73
CA GLY A 44 8.89 -12.17 -0.75
C GLY A 44 8.16 -12.12 0.60
N GLN A 45 8.81 -11.68 1.68
CA GLN A 45 8.21 -11.64 3.03
C GLN A 45 7.38 -10.38 3.26
N TYR A 46 7.75 -9.30 2.59
CA TYR A 46 7.15 -7.98 2.72
C TYR A 46 6.53 -7.52 1.39
N ALA A 47 5.74 -6.46 1.49
CA ALA A 47 5.33 -5.68 0.34
C ALA A 47 5.47 -4.20 0.68
N LEU A 48 5.97 -3.46 -0.29
CA LEU A 48 5.93 -2.01 -0.33
C LEU A 48 4.57 -1.66 -0.93
N VAL A 49 3.83 -0.76 -0.30
CA VAL A 49 2.44 -0.49 -0.68
C VAL A 49 2.22 1.01 -0.84
N GLU A 50 1.56 1.41 -1.92
CA GLU A 50 1.02 2.74 -2.13
C GLU A 50 -0.50 2.70 -1.94
N PHE A 51 -0.99 3.51 -1.01
CA PHE A 51 -2.42 3.82 -0.88
C PHE A 51 -2.64 5.27 -1.28
N VAL A 52 -3.69 5.48 -2.08
CA VAL A 52 -4.14 6.80 -2.50
C VAL A 52 -5.57 6.95 -2.04
N ALA A 53 -5.89 8.07 -1.41
CA ALA A 53 -7.22 8.39 -0.96
C ALA A 53 -7.51 9.89 -1.14
N SER A 54 -8.78 10.24 -1.23
CA SER A 54 -9.22 11.64 -1.29
C SER A 54 -9.10 12.35 0.06
N ASP A 55 -9.12 11.60 1.16
CA ASP A 55 -9.11 12.12 2.52
C ASP A 55 -8.23 11.29 3.45
N ARG A 56 -7.48 11.95 4.34
CA ARG A 56 -6.56 11.30 5.28
C ARG A 56 -7.25 10.36 6.26
N SER A 57 -8.52 10.59 6.59
CA SER A 57 -9.32 9.70 7.44
C SER A 57 -9.51 8.31 6.83
N ALA A 58 -9.33 8.16 5.51
CA ALA A 58 -9.30 6.84 4.86
C ALA A 58 -8.15 5.96 5.35
N PHE A 59 -7.08 6.56 5.88
CA PHE A 59 -5.90 5.86 6.35
C PHE A 59 -5.92 5.64 7.86
N ALA A 60 -7.03 5.90 8.57
CA ALA A 60 -7.06 5.85 10.03
C ALA A 60 -6.54 4.51 10.60
N GLU A 61 -6.97 3.39 10.03
CA GLU A 61 -6.53 2.04 10.44
C GLU A 61 -5.04 1.81 10.16
N LEU A 62 -4.59 2.16 8.95
CA LEU A 62 -3.17 2.08 8.56
C LEU A 62 -2.29 2.93 9.48
N LEU A 63 -2.71 4.17 9.75
CA LEU A 63 -1.97 5.10 10.60
C LEU A 63 -1.92 4.63 12.05
N ALA A 64 -2.96 3.94 12.53
CA ALA A 64 -3.01 3.37 13.88
C ALA A 64 -2.13 2.12 14.04
N ASP A 65 -1.83 1.37 12.97
CA ASP A 65 -1.08 0.11 13.07
C ASP A 65 0.42 0.30 13.34
N PRO A 66 0.95 0.00 14.54
CA PRO A 66 2.37 0.24 14.84
C PRO A 66 3.33 -0.72 14.13
N THR A 67 2.83 -1.79 13.51
CA THR A 67 3.65 -2.85 12.91
C THR A 67 4.16 -2.51 11.51
N ILE A 68 3.58 -1.48 10.87
CA ILE A 68 3.97 -1.05 9.53
C ILE A 68 4.73 0.28 9.56
N LYS A 69 5.76 0.41 8.73
CA LYS A 69 6.45 1.68 8.50
C LYS A 69 5.67 2.50 7.48
N LYS A 70 5.29 3.73 7.85
CA LYS A 70 4.51 4.63 6.98
C LYS A 70 5.32 5.85 6.57
N PHE A 71 5.04 6.32 5.35
CA PHE A 71 5.50 7.61 4.85
C PHE A 71 4.33 8.34 4.21
N GLU A 72 4.16 9.62 4.52
CA GLU A 72 3.17 10.49 3.87
C GLU A 72 3.87 11.21 2.71
N LYS A 73 3.39 11.02 1.48
CA LYS A 73 3.92 11.70 0.28
C LYS A 73 3.71 13.21 0.40
N GLY A 74 4.72 13.99 0.00
CA GLY A 74 4.72 15.46 0.19
C GLY A 74 5.14 15.93 1.58
N ARG A 75 5.16 15.05 2.59
CA ARG A 75 5.66 15.36 3.94
C ARG A 75 7.00 14.71 4.25
N ALA A 76 7.16 13.44 3.89
CA ALA A 76 8.43 12.74 3.99
C ALA A 76 9.33 13.10 2.80
N LYS A 77 10.63 13.26 3.05
CA LYS A 77 11.62 13.49 1.99
C LYS A 77 11.73 12.25 1.12
N ARG A 78 11.76 12.45 -0.19
CA ARG A 78 11.87 11.35 -1.17
C ARG A 78 13.06 10.45 -0.87
N GLU A 79 14.21 11.02 -0.53
CA GLU A 79 15.44 10.30 -0.27
C GLU A 79 15.33 9.38 0.95
N ASP A 80 14.55 9.79 1.97
CA ASP A 80 14.32 9.01 3.17
C ASP A 80 13.42 7.80 2.89
N ILE A 81 12.37 8.00 2.08
CA ILE A 81 11.46 6.94 1.65
C ILE A 81 12.24 5.90 0.85
N GLU A 82 12.97 6.33 -0.18
CA GLU A 82 13.74 5.43 -1.04
C GLU A 82 14.82 4.68 -0.26
N ARG A 83 15.53 5.35 0.65
CA ARG A 83 16.55 4.70 1.49
C ARG A 83 15.95 3.59 2.34
N GLU A 84 14.77 3.82 2.93
CA GLU A 84 14.09 2.78 3.71
C GLU A 84 13.61 1.65 2.82
N PHE A 85 12.93 1.97 1.71
CA PHE A 85 12.30 0.98 0.84
C PHE A 85 13.33 0.12 0.08
N ARG A 86 14.53 0.66 -0.21
CA ARG A 86 15.65 -0.10 -0.78
C ARG A 86 16.20 -1.19 0.12
N ARG A 87 15.88 -1.20 1.42
CA ARG A 87 16.20 -2.32 2.32
C ARG A 87 15.40 -3.57 1.98
N TYR A 88 14.22 -3.40 1.39
CA TYR A 88 13.29 -4.49 1.05
C TYR A 88 13.28 -4.77 -0.46
N ARG A 89 13.52 -3.77 -1.30
CA ARG A 89 13.56 -3.88 -2.76
C ARG A 89 14.73 -3.08 -3.31
N ARG A 90 15.83 -3.75 -3.66
CA ARG A 90 17.13 -3.10 -3.93
C ARG A 90 17.08 -1.98 -4.98
N GLN A 91 16.30 -2.17 -6.04
CA GLN A 91 16.19 -1.22 -7.15
C GLN A 91 14.99 -0.28 -7.02
N PHE A 92 14.38 -0.17 -5.84
CA PHE A 92 13.20 0.66 -5.65
C PHE A 92 13.46 2.15 -5.95
N ASN A 93 12.53 2.74 -6.69
CA ASN A 93 12.38 4.18 -6.92
C ASN A 93 10.96 4.60 -6.54
N LEU A 94 10.80 5.79 -5.96
CA LEU A 94 9.45 6.28 -5.66
C LEU A 94 8.58 6.45 -6.93
N SER A 95 9.18 6.58 -8.12
CA SER A 95 8.49 6.58 -9.40
C SER A 95 7.95 5.21 -9.83
N ASP A 96 8.38 4.12 -9.19
CA ASP A 96 7.78 2.79 -9.40
C ASP A 96 6.33 2.76 -8.92
N PHE A 97 5.98 3.72 -8.06
CA PHE A 97 4.62 4.05 -7.68
C PHE A 97 4.08 5.22 -8.51
N GLY A 98 2.86 5.06 -9.03
CA GLY A 98 2.31 5.87 -10.11
C GLY A 98 1.46 7.07 -9.66
N ALA A 99 1.10 7.18 -8.38
CA ALA A 99 0.22 8.26 -7.95
C ALA A 99 0.97 9.59 -7.86
N SER A 100 0.96 10.38 -8.94
CA SER A 100 1.45 11.76 -8.89
C SER A 100 0.44 12.61 -8.12
N VAL A 101 0.79 13.06 -6.91
CA VAL A 101 -0.01 14.06 -6.19
C VAL A 101 0.50 15.41 -6.67
N GLN A 102 -0.28 16.09 -7.51
CA GLN A 102 -0.02 17.47 -7.95
C GLN A 102 -0.34 18.47 -6.85
#